data_AF-A0A527G469-F1
#
_entry.id   AF-A0A527G469-F1
#
_cell.length_a   1.000
_cell.length_b   1.000
_cell.length_c   1.000
_cell.angle_alpha   90.00
_cell.angle_beta   90.00
_cell.angle_gamma   90.00
#
_symmetry.space_group_name_H-M   'P 1'
#
loop_
_entity.id
_entity.type
_entity.pdbx_description
1 polymer ?
#
loop_
_entity_poly.entity_id
_entity_poly.type
_entity_poly.pdbx_seq_one_letter_code
_entity_poly.pdbx_strand_id
1 'polypeptide(L)'
;AAISAVAYGSEFGFIGLYICRPDMRGMSYGKAVWDAGMKRLSGRTVGLDGVAEQQANYRRKGFAPAYETIRFTGRMAGQPVRADGLRMITTQLLSGIVAYDAHCFPAPRGTFLKRWLQEPHH
;
A
#
# COMPACT_ATOMS: atom_id res chain seq x y z
N ALA A 1 -1.86 -18.10 8.86
CA ALA A 1 -1.71 -17.21 7.69
C ALA A 1 -2.09 -15.79 8.10
N ALA A 2 -1.64 -14.77 7.37
CA ALA A 2 -2.01 -13.38 7.59
C ALA A 2 -2.20 -12.65 6.25
N ILE A 3 -2.99 -11.58 6.27
CA ILE A 3 -3.18 -10.64 5.17
C ILE A 3 -3.42 -9.25 5.76
N SER A 4 -2.87 -8.21 5.12
CA SER A 4 -3.28 -6.83 5.36
C SER A 4 -4.40 -6.49 4.40
N ALA A 5 -5.52 -5.99 4.91
CA ALA A 5 -6.67 -5.55 4.13
C ALA A 5 -7.10 -4.15 4.60
N VAL A 6 -6.54 -3.14 3.95
CA VAL A 6 -6.72 -1.73 4.32
C VAL A 6 -7.91 -1.16 3.55
N ALA A 7 -8.90 -0.65 4.28
CA ALA A 7 -10.06 0.02 3.71
C ALA A 7 -9.83 1.54 3.74
N TYR A 8 -9.81 2.17 2.57
CA TYR A 8 -9.74 3.62 2.41
C TYR A 8 -11.11 4.17 2.03
N GLY A 9 -11.81 4.78 2.99
CA GLY A 9 -13.17 5.27 2.77
C GLY A 9 -14.12 4.15 2.32
N SER A 10 -15.11 4.49 1.49
CA SER A 10 -16.09 3.55 0.91
C SER A 10 -15.69 2.98 -0.45
N GLU A 11 -14.77 3.64 -1.17
CA GLU A 11 -14.54 3.37 -2.60
C GLU A 11 -13.31 2.51 -2.89
N PHE A 12 -12.27 2.55 -2.03
CA PHE A 12 -10.99 1.93 -2.33
C PHE A 12 -10.47 1.04 -1.19
N GLY A 13 -9.86 -0.08 -1.57
CA GLY A 13 -9.19 -1.00 -0.67
C GLY A 13 -7.86 -1.46 -1.23
N PHE A 14 -6.93 -1.82 -0.35
CA PHE A 14 -5.65 -2.40 -0.77
C PHE A 14 -5.32 -3.63 0.06
N ILE A 15 -4.95 -4.71 -0.62
CA ILE A 15 -4.46 -5.92 0.05
C ILE A 15 -2.97 -6.12 -0.16
N GLY A 16 -2.29 -6.57 0.88
CA GLY A 16 -0.86 -6.83 0.86
C GLY A 16 -0.45 -7.75 2.00
N LEU A 17 0.86 -8.01 2.11
CA LEU A 17 1.43 -8.85 3.17
C LEU A 17 0.72 -10.22 3.31
N TYR A 18 0.26 -10.78 2.18
CA TYR A 18 -0.42 -12.07 2.17
C TYR A 18 0.63 -13.18 2.32
N ILE A 19 0.69 -13.78 3.51
CA ILE A 19 1.73 -14.72 3.89
C ILE A 19 1.17 -15.89 4.69
N CYS A 20 1.72 -17.09 4.46
CA CYS A 20 1.47 -18.25 5.28
C CYS A 20 2.80 -18.93 5.65
N ARG A 21 2.92 -19.30 6.93
CA ARG A 21 4.05 -20.06 7.46
C ARG A 21 4.22 -21.34 6.63
N PRO A 22 5.44 -21.69 6.17
CA PRO A 22 5.65 -22.79 5.21
C PRO A 22 5.03 -24.13 5.61
N ASP A 23 5.18 -24.51 6.87
CA ASP A 23 4.65 -25.73 7.51
C ASP A 23 3.11 -25.74 7.67
N MET A 24 2.45 -24.59 7.47
CA MET A 24 0.99 -24.45 7.55
C MET A 24 0.34 -24.26 6.17
N ARG A 25 1.11 -24.46 5.08
CA ARG A 25 0.59 -24.38 3.70
C ARG A 25 -0.19 -25.66 3.35
N GLY A 26 -1.08 -25.58 2.36
CA GLY A 26 -1.97 -26.69 1.99
C GLY A 26 -3.18 -26.90 2.92
N MET A 27 -3.19 -26.29 4.11
CA MET A 27 -4.27 -26.42 5.11
C MET A 27 -5.38 -25.36 4.98
N SER A 28 -5.56 -24.75 3.81
CA SER A 28 -6.59 -23.73 3.53
C SER A 28 -6.56 -22.42 4.34
N TYR A 29 -5.62 -22.22 5.29
CA TYR A 29 -5.51 -20.97 6.05
C TYR A 29 -5.32 -19.72 5.18
N GLY A 30 -4.61 -19.84 4.06
CA GLY A 30 -4.45 -18.75 3.10
C GLY A 30 -5.79 -18.30 2.51
N LYS A 31 -6.64 -19.26 2.13
CA LYS A 31 -8.00 -18.99 1.65
C LYS A 31 -8.85 -18.32 2.74
N ALA A 32 -8.76 -18.80 3.98
CA ALA A 32 -9.52 -18.23 5.08
C ALA A 32 -9.20 -16.74 5.32
N VAL A 33 -7.91 -16.36 5.36
CA VAL A 33 -7.54 -14.95 5.52
C VAL A 33 -7.87 -14.12 4.28
N TRP A 34 -7.74 -14.67 3.07
CA TRP A 34 -8.16 -14.04 1.83
C TRP A 34 -9.65 -13.69 1.85
N ASP A 35 -10.51 -14.67 2.15
CA ASP A 35 -11.96 -14.50 2.19
C ASP A 35 -12.35 -13.43 3.24
N ALA A 36 -11.72 -13.46 4.42
CA ALA A 36 -11.93 -12.45 5.45
C ALA A 36 -11.51 -11.04 5.00
N GLY A 37 -10.36 -10.93 4.32
CA GLY A 37 -9.88 -9.67 3.75
C GLY A 37 -10.81 -9.12 2.67
N MET A 38 -11.24 -9.95 1.73
CA MET A 38 -12.17 -9.54 0.66
C MET A 38 -13.55 -9.18 1.21
N LYS A 39 -14.04 -9.90 2.24
CA LYS A 39 -15.28 -9.55 2.93
C LYS A 39 -15.18 -8.16 3.58
N ARG A 40 -14.05 -7.87 4.26
CA ARG A 40 -13.80 -6.55 4.85
C ARG A 40 -13.80 -5.43 3.81
N LEU A 41 -13.31 -5.71 2.60
CA LEU A 41 -13.21 -4.73 1.51
C LEU A 41 -14.41 -4.75 0.56
N SER A 42 -15.50 -5.45 0.90
CA SER A 42 -16.70 -5.50 0.08
C SER A 42 -17.21 -4.09 -0.29
N GLY A 43 -17.66 -3.94 -1.54
CA GLY A 43 -18.12 -2.67 -2.10
C GLY A 43 -17.03 -1.72 -2.60
N ARG A 44 -15.74 -2.07 -2.45
CA ARG A 44 -14.61 -1.23 -2.88
C ARG A 44 -13.95 -1.77 -4.14
N THR A 45 -13.34 -0.87 -4.91
CA THR A 45 -12.26 -1.25 -5.83
C THR A 45 -11.05 -1.69 -5.01
N VAL A 46 -10.55 -2.91 -5.25
CA VAL A 46 -9.42 -3.47 -4.50
C VAL A 46 -8.16 -3.50 -5.36
N GLY A 47 -7.09 -2.88 -4.88
CA GLY A 47 -5.74 -2.97 -5.46
C GLY A 47 -4.82 -3.95 -4.72
N LEU A 48 -3.80 -4.44 -5.40
CA LEU A 48 -2.70 -5.21 -4.84
C LEU A 48 -1.46 -5.13 -5.74
N ASP A 49 -0.28 -5.29 -5.15
CA ASP A 49 0.96 -5.53 -5.90
C ASP A 49 1.21 -7.04 -6.01
N GLY A 50 1.04 -7.59 -7.21
CA GLY A 50 1.23 -9.01 -7.46
C GLY A 50 2.63 -9.31 -7.99
N VAL A 51 3.39 -10.16 -7.29
CA VAL A 51 4.60 -10.78 -7.88
C VAL A 51 4.23 -11.54 -9.15
N ALA A 52 5.15 -11.60 -10.11
CA ALA A 52 4.89 -12.15 -11.45
C ALA A 52 4.25 -13.55 -11.39
N GLU A 53 4.74 -14.40 -10.48
CA GLU A 53 4.29 -15.77 -10.25
C GLU A 53 2.83 -15.86 -9.77
N GLN A 54 2.27 -14.78 -9.21
CA GLN A 54 0.90 -14.75 -8.68
C GLN A 54 -0.09 -14.03 -9.59
N GLN A 55 0.35 -13.36 -10.66
CA GLN A 55 -0.55 -12.59 -11.52
C GLN A 55 -1.66 -13.44 -12.14
N ALA A 56 -1.35 -14.64 -12.64
CA ALA A 56 -2.35 -15.55 -13.18
C ALA A 56 -3.41 -15.94 -12.13
N ASN A 57 -2.98 -16.11 -10.87
CA ASN A 57 -3.88 -16.39 -9.76
C ASN A 57 -4.82 -15.22 -9.47
N TYR A 58 -4.32 -13.97 -9.52
CA TYR A 58 -5.14 -12.78 -9.31
C TYR A 58 -6.11 -12.53 -10.47
N ARG A 59 -5.72 -12.79 -11.72
CA ARG A 59 -6.63 -12.72 -12.87
C ARG A 59 -7.84 -13.64 -12.72
N ARG A 60 -7.62 -14.88 -12.25
CA ARG A 60 -8.72 -15.82 -11.93
C ARG A 60 -9.66 -15.32 -10.82
N LYS A 61 -9.23 -14.36 -10.01
CA LYS A 61 -10.01 -13.74 -8.94
C LYS A 61 -10.62 -12.39 -9.34
N GLY A 62 -10.58 -12.04 -10.64
CA GLY A 62 -11.19 -10.83 -11.19
C GLY A 62 -10.30 -9.58 -11.19
N PHE A 63 -9.01 -9.70 -10.85
CA PHE A 63 -8.08 -8.57 -10.95
C PHE A 63 -7.55 -8.41 -12.37
N ALA A 64 -7.43 -7.16 -12.81
CA ALA A 64 -6.78 -6.80 -14.07
C ALA A 64 -5.45 -6.07 -13.79
N PRO A 65 -4.43 -6.20 -14.66
CA PRO A 65 -3.23 -5.37 -14.59
C PRO A 65 -3.60 -3.88 -14.75
N ALA A 66 -2.99 -3.00 -13.95
CA ALA A 66 -3.17 -1.56 -14.04
C ALA A 66 -1.87 -0.84 -14.44
N TYR A 67 -0.77 -1.16 -13.76
CA TYR A 67 0.58 -0.65 -14.00
C TYR A 67 1.60 -1.52 -13.26
N GLU A 68 2.89 -1.23 -13.43
CA GLU A 68 3.99 -1.93 -12.76
C GLU A 68 4.54 -1.10 -11.58
N THR A 69 4.85 -1.78 -10.48
CA THR A 69 5.56 -1.19 -9.34
C THR A 69 7.02 -1.68 -9.35
N ILE A 70 7.95 -0.78 -9.67
CA ILE A 70 9.39 -1.11 -9.77
C ILE A 70 10.12 -0.61 -8.52
N ARG A 71 10.89 -1.51 -7.89
CA ARG A 71 11.74 -1.16 -6.74
C ARG A 71 13.17 -0.90 -7.19
N PHE A 72 13.62 0.35 -7.04
CA PHE A 72 15.01 0.73 -7.27
C PHE A 72 15.84 0.60 -5.98
N THR A 73 17.11 0.22 -6.13
CA THR A 73 18.11 0.19 -5.06
C THR A 73 19.46 0.61 -5.63
N GLY A 74 20.31 1.24 -4.82
CA GLY A 74 21.61 1.71 -5.26
C GLY A 74 22.33 2.57 -4.22
N ARG A 75 23.57 2.95 -4.54
CA ARG A 75 24.31 3.95 -3.80
C ARG A 75 24.15 5.29 -4.50
N MET A 76 23.94 6.35 -3.73
CA MET A 76 23.95 7.71 -4.28
C MET A 76 25.34 7.98 -4.86
N ALA A 77 25.40 8.32 -6.14
CA ALA A 77 26.61 8.75 -6.82
C ALA A 77 26.46 10.23 -7.19
N GLY A 78 27.52 11.01 -6.99
CA GLY A 78 27.54 12.45 -7.28
C GLY A 78 27.49 13.34 -6.05
N GLN A 79 27.66 14.65 -6.27
CA GLN A 79 27.56 15.65 -5.22
C GLN A 79 26.09 15.96 -4.89
N PRO A 80 25.75 16.21 -3.61
CA PRO A 80 24.42 16.68 -3.24
C PRO A 80 24.05 17.95 -4.01
N VAL A 81 22.90 17.93 -4.69
CA VAL A 81 22.35 19.15 -5.30
C VAL A 81 21.62 19.92 -4.22
N ARG A 82 21.99 21.19 -4.03
CA ARG A 82 21.23 22.11 -3.19
C ARG A 82 19.97 22.52 -3.93
N ALA A 83 18.81 22.17 -3.37
CA ALA A 83 17.52 22.60 -3.90
C ALA A 83 16.96 23.73 -3.02
N ASP A 84 16.65 24.86 -3.63
CA ASP A 84 15.94 25.93 -2.94
C ASP A 84 14.52 25.46 -2.56
N GLY A 85 14.09 25.76 -1.34
CA GLY A 85 12.78 25.37 -0.82
C GLY A 85 12.69 23.98 -0.18
N LEU A 86 13.79 23.21 -0.12
CA LEU A 86 13.83 21.97 0.66
C LEU A 86 13.77 22.28 2.16
N ARG A 87 12.82 21.68 2.87
CA ARG A 87 12.62 21.88 4.32
C ARG A 87 12.07 20.64 4.99
N MET A 88 12.33 20.53 6.29
CA MET A 88 11.72 19.51 7.14
C MET A 88 10.20 19.68 7.18
N ILE A 89 9.50 18.56 7.28
CA ILE A 89 8.04 18.57 7.41
C ILE A 89 7.67 19.08 8.80
N THR A 90 6.85 20.11 8.85
CA THR A 90 6.26 20.63 10.09
C THR A 90 4.76 20.45 10.09
N THR A 91 4.12 20.61 11.25
CA THR A 91 2.66 20.49 11.38
C THR A 91 1.89 21.44 10.47
N GLN A 92 2.44 22.63 10.19
CA GLN A 92 1.86 23.63 9.29
C GLN A 92 1.80 23.15 7.82
N LEU A 93 2.64 22.19 7.42
CA LEU A 93 2.67 21.66 6.06
C LEU A 93 1.71 20.47 5.87
N LEU A 94 1.19 19.88 6.95
CA LEU A 94 0.40 18.64 6.87
C LEU A 94 -0.87 18.79 6.02
N SER A 95 -1.58 19.92 6.12
CA SER A 95 -2.78 20.15 5.31
C SER A 95 -2.47 20.17 3.81
N GLY A 96 -1.40 20.85 3.42
CA GLY A 96 -0.92 20.91 2.04
C GLY A 96 -0.48 19.55 1.52
N ILE A 97 0.23 18.77 2.34
CA ILE A 97 0.66 17.41 1.97
C ILE A 97 -0.55 16.48 1.78
N VAL A 98 -1.53 16.53 2.68
CA VAL A 98 -2.76 15.71 2.55
C VAL A 98 -3.54 16.10 1.30
N ALA A 99 -3.65 17.40 0.99
CA ALA A 99 -4.30 17.86 -0.21
C ALA A 99 -3.56 17.37 -1.47
N TYR A 100 -2.24 17.48 -1.50
CA TYR A 100 -1.42 17.00 -2.60
C TYR A 100 -1.55 15.48 -2.80
N ASP A 101 -1.44 14.69 -1.73
CA ASP A 101 -1.57 13.23 -1.77
C ASP A 101 -2.91 12.76 -2.34
N ALA A 102 -4.00 13.48 -2.06
CA ALA A 102 -5.33 13.16 -2.58
C ALA A 102 -5.43 13.28 -4.11
N HIS A 103 -4.49 13.97 -4.77
CA HIS A 103 -4.41 14.02 -6.23
C HIS A 103 -3.64 12.81 -6.81
N CYS A 104 -2.83 12.13 -5.98
CA CYS A 104 -1.93 11.06 -6.41
C CYS A 104 -2.41 9.67 -5.97
N PHE A 105 -3.21 9.56 -4.91
CA PHE A 105 -3.70 8.29 -4.38
C PHE A 105 -5.22 8.16 -4.59
N PRO A 106 -5.75 6.95 -4.88
CA PRO A 106 -7.17 6.76 -5.21
C PRO A 106 -8.19 7.09 -4.10
N ALA A 107 -7.73 7.44 -2.90
CA ALA A 107 -8.60 7.77 -1.77
C ALA A 107 -7.91 8.68 -0.73
N PRO A 108 -8.65 9.51 0.03
CA PRO A 108 -8.06 10.28 1.11
C PRO A 108 -7.46 9.37 2.20
N ARG A 109 -6.18 9.58 2.54
CA ARG A 109 -5.48 8.82 3.60
C ARG A 109 -4.84 9.73 4.66
N GLY A 110 -5.49 10.85 4.96
CA GLY A 110 -4.98 11.88 5.87
C GLY A 110 -4.63 11.37 7.28
N THR A 111 -5.39 10.43 7.84
CA THR A 111 -5.06 9.82 9.16
C THR A 111 -3.74 9.04 9.12
N PHE A 112 -3.48 8.32 8.02
CA PHE A 112 -2.19 7.64 7.84
C PHE A 112 -1.06 8.66 7.73
N LEU A 113 -1.20 9.66 6.85
CA LEU A 113 -0.16 10.68 6.65
C LEU A 113 0.16 11.47 7.92
N LYS A 114 -0.86 11.87 8.69
CA LYS A 114 -0.67 12.61 9.94
C LYS A 114 0.13 11.82 10.99
N ARG A 115 0.01 10.49 11.00
CA ARG A 115 0.80 9.61 11.89
C ARG A 115 2.18 9.32 11.31
N TRP A 116 2.23 9.00 10.02
CA TRP A 116 3.47 8.65 9.32
C TRP A 116 4.49 9.79 9.29
N LEU A 117 4.01 11.04 9.23
CA LEU A 117 4.83 12.24 9.16
C LEU A 117 5.14 12.85 10.54
N GLN A 118 4.81 12.16 11.63
CA GLN A 118 5.31 12.54 12.95
C GLN A 118 6.82 12.30 13.01
N GLU A 119 7.50 13.01 13.92
CA GLU A 119 8.91 12.70 14.19
C GLU A 119 9.06 11.21 14.51
N PRO A 120 10.19 10.58 14.11
CA PRO A 120 10.40 9.16 14.36
C PRO A 120 10.14 8.83 15.82
N HIS A 121 9.30 7.83 16.08
CA HIS A 121 9.22 7.26 17.41
C HIS A 121 10.59 6.66 17.72
N HIS A 122 11.26 7.20 18.74
CA HIS A 122 12.47 6.62 19.32
C HIS A 122 12.18 5.23 19.89
#